data_AF-A0A7K1SH67-F1
#
_entry.id   AF-A0A7K1SH67-F1
#
_cell.length_a   1.000
_cell.length_b   1.000
_cell.length_c   1.000
_cell.angle_alpha   90.00
_cell.angle_beta   90.00
_cell.angle_gamma   90.00
#
_symmetry.space_group_name_H-M   'P 1'
#
loop_
_entity.id
_entity.type
_entity.pdbx_description
1 polymer ?
#
loop_
_entity_poly.entity_id
_entity_poly.type
_entity_poly.pdbx_seq_one_letter_code
_entity_poly.pdbx_strand_id
1 'polypeptide(L)'
;MKKLVQLLVMPSLVLSLFACGQQPLDKKYTSTTMWYDIRVGSTPKNDSLNHELCSQAVAENAKHGIKNEGFTYQELIDQGYELLAKARSKAYADSLREVHK
;
A
#
# COMPACT_ATOMS: atom_id res chain seq x y z
N MET A 1 -1.71 52.19 26.24
CA MET A 1 -0.89 51.30 25.37
C MET A 1 -0.22 50.25 26.25
N LYS A 2 -0.07 48.99 25.78
CA LYS A 2 0.33 47.76 26.50
C LYS A 2 -0.83 46.91 27.01
N LYS A 3 -1.48 46.13 26.14
CA LYS A 3 -1.99 44.75 26.38
C LYS A 3 -2.38 44.08 25.05
N LEU A 4 -1.55 44.19 24.01
CA LEU A 4 -1.79 43.61 22.67
C LEU A 4 -0.66 42.64 22.27
N VAL A 5 -0.02 41.97 23.23
CA VAL A 5 1.10 41.04 22.98
C VAL A 5 0.93 39.75 23.77
N GLN A 6 -0.28 39.20 23.80
CA GLN A 6 -0.51 37.89 24.43
C GLN A 6 -1.35 36.92 23.59
N LEU A 7 -1.66 37.29 22.35
CA LEU A 7 -2.45 36.44 21.44
C LEU A 7 -1.59 35.80 20.33
N LEU A 8 -0.31 35.54 20.62
CA LEU A 8 0.62 34.93 19.66
C LEU A 8 1.42 33.81 20.32
N VAL A 9 0.73 32.98 21.12
CA VAL A 9 1.28 31.72 21.61
C VAL A 9 0.28 30.64 21.26
N MET A 10 0.64 29.86 20.23
CA MET A 10 0.12 28.52 19.92
C MET A 10 -1.39 28.40 19.62
N PRO A 11 -1.72 28.02 18.38
CA PRO A 11 -1.92 26.59 18.17
C PRO A 11 -1.31 26.10 16.85
N SER A 12 0.01 26.16 16.69
CA SER A 12 0.71 25.48 15.60
C SER A 12 1.17 24.06 15.96
N LEU A 13 0.70 23.52 17.09
CA LEU A 13 1.18 22.27 17.69
C LEU A 13 0.08 21.21 17.85
N VAL A 14 -0.90 21.17 16.95
CA VAL A 14 -1.97 20.14 16.95
C VAL A 14 -2.06 19.36 15.63
N LEU A 15 -1.15 19.57 14.67
CA LEU A 15 -1.14 18.83 13.40
C LEU A 15 -0.17 17.64 13.33
N SER A 16 0.43 17.26 14.46
CA SER A 16 1.36 16.11 14.54
C SER A 16 0.74 14.84 15.15
N LEU A 17 -0.57 14.81 15.42
CA LEU A 17 -1.23 13.70 16.13
C LEU A 17 -2.12 12.80 15.24
N PHE A 18 -2.08 12.93 13.92
CA PHE A 18 -2.74 11.99 12.98
C PHE A 18 -1.77 11.06 12.25
N ALA A 19 -0.54 10.88 12.73
CA ALA A 19 0.30 9.77 12.31
C ALA A 19 -0.03 8.49 13.13
N CYS A 20 -1.33 8.16 13.26
CA CYS A 20 -1.72 6.77 13.48
C CYS A 20 -1.42 6.06 12.17
N GLY A 21 -0.21 5.49 12.09
CA GLY A 21 0.44 5.10 10.84
C GLY A 21 -0.40 4.13 10.03
N GLN A 22 -0.89 4.60 8.87
CA GLN A 22 -1.28 3.69 7.80
C GLN A 22 -0.10 2.77 7.52
N GLN A 23 -0.37 1.46 7.47
CA GLN A 23 0.67 0.52 7.10
C GLN A 23 1.12 0.88 5.68
N PRO A 24 2.41 0.71 5.32
CA PRO A 24 2.89 1.15 4.01
C PRO A 24 2.12 0.53 2.83
N LEU A 25 1.53 -0.66 3.01
CA LEU A 25 0.68 -1.31 2.01
C LEU A 25 -0.74 -0.72 1.90
N ASP A 26 -1.20 0.04 2.90
CA ASP A 26 -2.48 0.77 2.86
C ASP A 26 -2.41 2.05 2.02
N LYS A 27 -1.20 2.44 1.58
CA LYS A 27 -1.02 3.57 0.67
C LYS A 27 -1.64 3.26 -0.69
N LYS A 28 -2.22 4.28 -1.31
CA LYS A 28 -2.69 4.20 -2.69
C LYS A 28 -1.52 4.02 -3.65
N TYR A 29 -1.77 3.20 -4.67
CA TYR A 29 -0.79 2.84 -5.67
C TYR A 29 -0.20 4.08 -6.33
N THR A 30 1.12 4.11 -6.42
CA THR A 30 1.87 5.06 -7.23
C THR A 30 2.98 4.32 -7.96
N SER A 31 3.03 4.44 -9.27
CA SER A 31 4.03 3.73 -10.09
C SER A 31 5.47 4.10 -9.74
N THR A 32 5.71 5.34 -9.33
CA THR A 32 7.06 5.84 -8.99
C THR A 32 7.60 5.29 -7.68
N THR A 33 6.74 4.94 -6.72
CA THR A 33 7.14 4.46 -5.39
C THR A 33 6.79 3.00 -5.13
N MET A 34 6.14 2.31 -6.07
CA MET A 34 5.66 0.93 -5.91
C MET A 34 6.67 -0.01 -5.26
N TRP A 35 7.87 -0.13 -5.82
CA TRP A 35 8.90 -1.02 -5.26
C TRP A 35 9.27 -0.63 -3.83
N TYR A 36 9.45 0.67 -3.58
CA TYR A 36 9.83 1.17 -2.27
C TYR A 36 8.74 0.91 -1.23
N ASP A 37 7.49 1.29 -1.53
CA ASP A 37 6.37 1.15 -0.59
C ASP A 37 6.06 -0.30 -0.29
N ILE A 38 6.10 -1.19 -1.30
CA ILE A 38 5.93 -2.62 -1.11
C ILE A 38 7.06 -3.17 -0.23
N ARG A 39 8.31 -2.84 -0.53
CA ARG A 39 9.46 -3.31 0.27
C ARG A 39 9.39 -2.86 1.72
N VAL A 40 8.98 -1.62 1.97
CA VAL A 40 8.84 -1.08 3.34
C VAL A 40 7.63 -1.67 4.08
N GLY A 41 6.57 -2.01 3.35
CA GLY A 41 5.36 -2.64 3.90
C GLY A 41 5.41 -4.16 4.01
N SER A 42 6.48 -4.78 3.51
CA SER A 42 6.66 -6.24 3.44
C SER A 42 7.82 -6.68 4.31
N THR A 43 7.98 -8.00 4.45
CA THR A 43 9.17 -8.62 5.02
C THR A 43 10.18 -8.95 3.90
N PRO A 44 11.47 -9.13 4.22
CA PRO A 44 12.46 -9.58 3.22
C PRO A 44 12.16 -10.94 2.58
N LYS A 45 11.25 -11.74 3.17
CA LYS A 45 10.87 -13.03 2.62
C LYS A 45 9.81 -12.91 1.52
N ASN A 46 8.99 -11.85 1.56
CA ASN A 46 7.82 -11.72 0.71
C ASN A 46 7.80 -10.43 -0.13
N ASP A 47 8.79 -9.54 0.01
CA ASP A 47 8.85 -8.29 -0.76
C ASP A 47 8.82 -8.51 -2.28
N SER A 48 9.57 -9.49 -2.77
CA SER A 48 9.69 -9.82 -4.18
C SER A 48 8.41 -10.44 -4.71
N LEU A 49 7.78 -11.33 -3.92
CA LEU A 49 6.49 -11.92 -4.26
C LEU A 49 5.39 -10.86 -4.29
N ASN A 50 5.31 -10.01 -3.27
CA ASN A 50 4.33 -8.93 -3.18
C ASN A 50 4.51 -7.93 -4.34
N HIS A 51 5.75 -7.63 -4.71
CA HIS A 51 6.03 -6.78 -5.86
C HIS A 51 5.52 -7.40 -7.17
N GLU A 52 5.79 -8.69 -7.38
CA GLU A 52 5.33 -9.42 -8.57
C GLU A 52 3.80 -9.47 -8.63
N LEU A 53 3.14 -9.81 -7.52
CA LEU A 53 1.68 -9.87 -7.43
C LEU A 53 1.04 -8.50 -7.71
N CYS A 54 1.58 -7.43 -7.12
CA CYS A 54 1.13 -6.08 -7.40
C CYS A 54 1.32 -5.71 -8.89
N SER A 55 2.47 -6.08 -9.48
CA SER A 55 2.76 -5.80 -10.89
C SER A 55 1.80 -6.53 -11.84
N GLN A 56 1.45 -7.78 -11.52
CA GLN A 56 0.48 -8.56 -12.28
C GLN A 56 -0.92 -7.93 -12.20
N ALA A 57 -1.36 -7.52 -11.02
CA ALA A 57 -2.64 -6.83 -10.86
C ALA A 57 -2.68 -5.50 -11.63
N VAL A 58 -1.62 -4.70 -11.54
CA VAL A 58 -1.49 -3.43 -12.29
C VAL A 58 -1.61 -3.66 -13.79
N ALA A 59 -0.90 -4.67 -14.31
CA ALA A 59 -0.93 -5.02 -15.73
C ALA A 59 -2.31 -5.51 -16.16
N GLU A 60 -2.98 -6.33 -15.35
CA GLU A 60 -4.32 -6.84 -15.66
C GLU A 60 -5.37 -5.73 -15.64
N ASN A 61 -5.32 -4.83 -14.65
CA ASN A 61 -6.18 -3.66 -14.58
C ASN A 61 -5.98 -2.75 -15.80
N ALA A 62 -4.74 -2.55 -16.23
CA ALA A 62 -4.42 -1.76 -17.43
C ALA A 62 -5.08 -2.34 -18.69
N LYS A 63 -5.09 -3.67 -18.86
CA LYS A 63 -5.79 -4.33 -19.99
C LYS A 63 -7.31 -4.10 -19.97
N HIS A 64 -7.89 -3.92 -18.79
CA HIS A 64 -9.32 -3.71 -18.58
C HIS A 64 -9.72 -2.24 -18.44
N GLY A 65 -8.79 -1.29 -18.62
CA GLY A 65 -9.05 0.14 -18.47
C GLY A 65 -9.35 0.59 -17.03
N ILE A 66 -8.95 -0.21 -16.04
CA ILE A 66 -9.14 0.08 -14.62
C ILE A 66 -7.97 0.92 -14.11
N LYS A 67 -8.27 2.02 -13.39
CA LYS A 67 -7.25 2.91 -12.81
C LYS A 67 -6.68 2.34 -11.52
N ASN A 68 -5.37 2.10 -11.49
CA ASN A 68 -4.69 1.48 -10.35
C ASN A 68 -4.57 2.41 -9.14
N GLU A 69 -4.54 3.72 -9.36
CA GLU A 69 -4.43 4.76 -8.32
C GLU A 69 -5.64 4.77 -7.37
N GLY A 70 -6.75 4.13 -7.76
CA GLY A 70 -7.92 3.90 -6.93
C GLY A 70 -7.72 2.81 -5.87
N PHE A 71 -6.66 2.00 -5.97
CA PHE A 71 -6.39 0.85 -5.11
C PHE A 71 -5.18 1.10 -4.20
N THR A 72 -5.15 0.44 -3.05
CA THR A 72 -3.96 0.34 -2.20
C THR A 72 -3.01 -0.72 -2.73
N TYR A 73 -1.76 -0.71 -2.26
CA TYR A 73 -0.83 -1.80 -2.59
C TYR A 73 -1.34 -3.14 -2.06
N GLN A 74 -1.94 -3.17 -0.87
CA GLN A 74 -2.54 -4.40 -0.32
C GLN A 74 -3.65 -4.94 -1.23
N GLU A 75 -4.56 -4.08 -1.69
CA GLU A 75 -5.65 -4.46 -2.60
C GLU A 75 -5.11 -5.03 -3.92
N LEU A 76 -4.03 -4.44 -4.47
CA LEU A 76 -3.39 -4.92 -5.69
C LEU A 76 -2.63 -6.24 -5.48
N ILE A 77 -1.97 -6.43 -4.33
CA ILE A 77 -1.34 -7.71 -3.98
C ILE A 77 -2.39 -8.80 -3.86
N ASP A 78 -3.54 -8.50 -3.24
CA ASP A 78 -4.65 -9.43 -3.10
C ASP A 78 -5.27 -9.81 -4.44
N GLN A 79 -5.47 -8.84 -5.34
CA GLN A 79 -5.84 -9.11 -6.74
C GLN A 79 -4.80 -9.99 -7.44
N GLY A 80 -3.51 -9.75 -7.20
CA GLY A 80 -2.43 -10.60 -7.71
C GLY A 80 -2.56 -12.06 -7.25
N TYR A 81 -2.91 -12.30 -5.98
CA TYR A 81 -3.19 -13.64 -5.48
C TYR A 81 -4.41 -14.27 -6.16
N GLU A 82 -5.46 -13.50 -6.46
CA GLU A 82 -6.62 -14.00 -7.21
C GLU A 82 -6.25 -14.39 -8.65
N LEU A 83 -5.41 -13.60 -9.32
CA LEU A 83 -4.89 -13.90 -10.65
C LEU A 83 -4.03 -15.17 -10.62
N LEU A 84 -3.18 -15.31 -9.61
CA LEU A 84 -2.36 -16.50 -9.42
C LEU A 84 -3.22 -17.74 -9.18
N ALA A 85 -4.28 -17.62 -8.38
CA ALA A 85 -5.23 -18.70 -8.13
C ALA A 85 -5.96 -19.14 -9.41
N LYS A 86 -6.31 -18.21 -10.29
CA LYS A 86 -6.91 -18.49 -11.60
C LYS A 86 -5.93 -19.18 -12.55
N ALA A 87 -4.65 -18.81 -12.52
CA ALA A 87 -3.63 -19.35 -13.42
C ALA A 87 -3.07 -20.73 -12.98
N ARG A 88 -3.10 -21.03 -11.67
CA ARG A 88 -2.55 -22.27 -11.10
C ARG A 88 -3.64 -23.08 -10.40
N SER A 89 -3.90 -22.72 -9.15
CA SER A 89 -5.00 -23.25 -8.33
C SER A 89 -5.12 -22.38 -7.09
N LYS A 90 -6.32 -22.38 -6.49
CA LYS A 90 -6.55 -21.71 -5.21
C LYS A 90 -5.64 -22.25 -4.10
N ALA A 91 -5.48 -23.57 -4.01
CA ALA A 91 -4.63 -24.20 -3.00
C ALA A 91 -3.16 -23.77 -3.10
N TYR A 92 -2.66 -23.56 -4.32
CA TYR A 92 -1.30 -23.06 -4.53
C TYR A 92 -1.16 -21.61 -4.05
N ALA A 93 -2.08 -20.72 -4.45
CA ALA A 93 -2.07 -19.32 -4.00
C ALA A 93 -2.19 -19.21 -2.47
N ASP A 94 -3.09 -19.98 -1.86
CA ASP A 94 -3.27 -20.02 -0.40
C ASP A 94 -1.99 -20.53 0.29
N SER A 95 -1.33 -21.55 -0.25
CA SER A 95 -0.05 -22.05 0.30
C SER A 95 1.04 -20.98 0.34
N LEU A 96 1.12 -20.13 -0.70
CA LEU A 96 2.08 -19.03 -0.72
C LEU A 96 1.71 -17.95 0.28
N ARG A 97 0.43 -17.63 0.42
CA ARG A 97 -0.03 -16.65 1.40
C ARG A 97 0.27 -17.10 2.84
N GLU A 98 0.10 -18.38 3.17
CA GLU A 98 0.44 -18.91 4.50
C GLU A 98 1.94 -18.91 4.79
N VAL A 99 2.78 -19.19 3.78
CA VAL A 99 4.25 -19.18 3.94
C VAL A 99 4.81 -17.76 4.10
N HIS A 100 4.09 -16.76 3.59
CA HIS A 100 4.56 -15.38 3.46
C HIS A 100 3.73 -14.36 4.27
N LYS A 101 2.88 -14.81 5.20
CA LYS A 101 2.30 -13.97 6.27
C LYS A 101 3.37 -13.60 7.30
#